data_AF-A0A7C1YG95-F1
#
_entry.id   AF-A0A7C1YG95-F1
#
_cell.length_a   1.000
_cell.length_b   1.000
_cell.length_c   1.000
_cell.angle_alpha   90.00
_cell.angle_beta   90.00
_cell.angle_gamma   90.00
#
_symmetry.space_group_name_H-M   'P 1'
#
loop_
_entity.id
_entity.type
_entity.pdbx_description
1 polymer ?
#
loop_
_entity_poly.entity_id
_entity_poly.type
_entity_poly.pdbx_seq_one_letter_code
_entity_poly.pdbx_strand_id
1 'polypeptide(L)'
;EIGRKVVACVANKLRVFSFELVEGAEPNAFALPGGFIFVTKSLVELCRRNEDEVAFILGHEMAHVIRGHAMNRIVSDSAIAAASRVAPVRGAVSGWLRKVGVQFLESTYSQELESEADQLGVRLSAAAGYDPRGSIRLFSRLADLKSAPEKFDLGSYFSSHPPFHVRIESINLQLRKRRRQA
;
A
#
# COMPACT_ATOMS: atom_id res chain seq x y z
N GLU A 1 -4.30 3.01 -17.17
CA GLU A 1 -3.06 3.51 -17.79
C GLU A 1 -1.95 3.72 -16.78
N ILE A 2 -2.20 4.52 -15.72
CA ILE A 2 -1.26 4.85 -14.62
C ILE A 2 -0.47 3.63 -14.13
N GLY A 3 -1.15 2.57 -13.67
CA GLY A 3 -0.49 1.36 -13.16
C GLY A 3 0.49 0.73 -14.16
N ARG A 4 0.21 0.77 -15.46
CA ARG A 4 1.12 0.26 -16.50
C ARG A 4 2.43 1.06 -16.56
N LYS A 5 2.36 2.39 -16.46
CA LYS A 5 3.54 3.27 -16.42
C LYS A 5 4.38 2.98 -15.17
N VAL A 6 3.74 2.83 -14.02
CA VAL A 6 4.42 2.49 -12.75
C VAL A 6 5.09 1.11 -12.82
N VAL A 7 4.42 0.10 -13.36
CA VAL A 7 4.98 -1.26 -13.55
C VAL A 7 6.17 -1.27 -14.51
N ALA A 8 6.15 -0.45 -15.55
CA ALA A 8 7.27 -0.34 -16.50
C ALA A 8 8.58 0.09 -15.81
N CYS A 9 8.51 0.77 -14.67
CA CYS A 9 9.66 1.22 -13.88
C CYS A 9 10.19 0.16 -12.89
N VAL A 10 9.47 -0.95 -12.69
CA VAL A 10 9.93 -2.03 -11.80
C VAL A 10 11.12 -2.74 -12.44
N ALA A 11 12.23 -2.85 -11.70
CA ALA A 11 13.47 -3.45 -12.20
C ALA A 11 13.31 -4.95 -12.50
N ASN A 12 12.68 -5.70 -11.60
CA ASN A 12 12.43 -7.14 -11.79
C ASN A 12 11.23 -7.36 -12.70
N LYS A 13 11.49 -7.69 -13.97
CA LYS A 13 10.48 -7.94 -15.00
C LYS A 13 9.73 -9.27 -14.85
N LEU A 14 10.19 -10.18 -13.98
CA LEU A 14 9.46 -11.41 -13.65
C LEU A 14 8.26 -11.15 -12.72
N ARG A 15 8.22 -9.99 -12.06
CA ARG A 15 7.05 -9.60 -11.26
C ARG A 15 5.97 -9.04 -12.17
N VAL A 16 4.84 -9.73 -12.22
CA VAL A 16 3.63 -9.30 -12.93
C VAL A 16 2.72 -8.58 -11.95
N PHE A 17 2.05 -7.53 -12.43
CA PHE A 17 1.06 -6.79 -11.66
C PHE A 17 -0.22 -6.63 -12.45
N SER A 18 -1.34 -6.77 -11.76
CA SER A 18 -2.69 -6.57 -12.29
C SER A 18 -3.41 -5.57 -11.40
N PHE A 19 -4.17 -4.67 -12.01
CA PHE A 19 -4.90 -3.62 -11.31
C PHE A 19 -6.39 -3.77 -11.58
N GLU A 20 -7.21 -3.72 -10.52
CA GLU A 20 -8.65 -3.80 -10.63
C GLU A 20 -9.31 -2.67 -9.85
N LEU A 21 -10.24 -2.00 -10.52
CA LEU A 21 -11.06 -0.95 -9.93
C LEU A 21 -12.35 -1.58 -9.43
N VAL A 22 -12.58 -1.52 -8.13
CA VAL A 22 -13.75 -2.14 -7.47
C VAL A 22 -14.72 -1.09 -6.96
N GLU A 23 -15.99 -1.46 -6.88
CA GLU A 23 -17.00 -0.65 -6.20
C GLU A 23 -16.79 -0.73 -4.68
N GLY A 24 -16.94 0.40 -3.99
CA GLY A 24 -16.83 0.45 -2.54
C GLY A 24 -17.14 1.85 -2.02
N ALA A 25 -17.99 1.95 -1.00
CA ALA A 25 -18.36 3.23 -0.39
C ALA A 25 -17.16 3.89 0.31
N GLU A 26 -16.29 3.09 0.94
CA GLU A 26 -15.11 3.57 1.65
C GLU A 26 -13.87 3.67 0.74
N PRO A 27 -13.08 4.75 0.85
CA PRO A 27 -11.78 4.86 0.20
C PRO A 27 -10.81 3.76 0.67
N ASN A 28 -10.37 2.87 -0.23
CA ASN A 28 -9.46 1.78 0.10
C ASN A 28 -8.63 1.32 -1.11
N ALA A 29 -7.41 0.84 -0.85
CA ALA A 29 -6.59 0.09 -1.79
C ALA A 29 -5.89 -1.05 -1.05
N PHE A 30 -5.65 -2.17 -1.74
CA PHE A 30 -4.88 -3.26 -1.14
C PHE A 30 -4.20 -4.12 -2.19
N ALA A 31 -3.07 -4.70 -1.81
CA ALA A 31 -2.36 -5.69 -2.61
C ALA A 31 -2.47 -7.10 -2.04
N LEU A 32 -2.70 -8.07 -2.93
CA LEU A 32 -2.59 -9.49 -2.62
C LEU A 32 -1.26 -10.07 -3.11
N PRO A 33 -0.75 -11.14 -2.47
CA PRO A 33 0.39 -11.88 -2.99
C PRO A 33 0.21 -12.26 -4.46
N GLY A 34 1.29 -12.16 -5.24
CA GLY A 34 1.26 -12.42 -6.68
C GLY A 34 1.03 -11.18 -7.56
N GLY A 35 0.83 -9.99 -6.96
CA GLY A 35 0.81 -8.72 -7.70
C GLY A 35 -0.57 -8.22 -8.11
N PHE A 36 -1.64 -8.72 -7.50
CA PHE A 36 -2.99 -8.21 -7.69
C PHE A 36 -3.21 -7.00 -6.80
N ILE A 37 -3.59 -5.87 -7.39
CA ILE A 37 -3.82 -4.61 -6.69
C ILE A 37 -5.25 -4.17 -6.96
N PHE A 38 -5.99 -3.92 -5.88
CA PHE A 38 -7.38 -3.48 -5.93
C PHE A 38 -7.47 -2.06 -5.40
N VAL A 39 -8.27 -1.23 -6.06
CA VAL A 39 -8.50 0.16 -5.68
C VAL A 39 -9.99 0.44 -5.73
N THR A 40 -10.56 1.06 -4.70
CA THR A 40 -11.98 1.45 -4.74
C THR A 40 -12.19 2.71 -5.57
N LYS A 41 -13.35 2.82 -6.23
CA LYS A 41 -13.73 4.05 -6.96
C LYS A 41 -13.74 5.29 -6.06
N SER A 42 -14.24 5.16 -4.83
CA SER A 42 -14.25 6.22 -3.81
C SER A 42 -12.85 6.71 -3.47
N LEU A 43 -11.83 5.85 -3.48
CA LEU A 43 -10.44 6.29 -3.28
C LEU A 43 -9.92 7.13 -4.46
N VAL A 44 -10.24 6.73 -5.69
CA VAL A 44 -9.87 7.51 -6.89
C VAL A 44 -10.57 8.88 -6.89
N GLU A 45 -11.81 8.93 -6.40
CA GLU A 45 -12.57 10.19 -6.22
C GLU A 45 -12.00 11.05 -5.11
N LEU A 46 -11.56 10.46 -3.98
CA LEU A 46 -10.85 11.16 -2.92
C LEU A 46 -9.52 11.77 -3.41
N CYS A 47 -8.84 11.08 -4.33
CA CYS A 47 -7.68 11.61 -5.04
C CYS A 47 -8.03 12.70 -6.06
N ARG A 48 -9.31 13.08 -6.18
CA ARG A 48 -9.83 14.02 -7.19
C ARG A 48 -9.41 13.65 -8.61
N ARG A 49 -9.23 12.35 -8.87
CA ARG A 49 -8.70 11.82 -10.14
C ARG A 49 -7.34 12.41 -10.54
N ASN A 50 -6.56 12.91 -9.58
CA ASN A 50 -5.20 13.39 -9.82
C ASN A 50 -4.28 12.19 -10.05
N GLU A 51 -3.66 12.11 -11.24
CA GLU A 51 -2.87 10.95 -11.61
C GLU A 51 -1.62 10.76 -10.73
N ASP A 52 -1.01 11.84 -10.22
CA ASP A 52 0.16 11.73 -9.35
C ASP A 52 -0.18 11.07 -8.01
N GLU A 53 -1.34 11.39 -7.45
CA GLU A 53 -1.84 10.82 -6.20
C GLU A 53 -2.20 9.34 -6.36
N VAL A 54 -2.88 9.01 -7.47
CA VAL A 54 -3.21 7.62 -7.81
C VAL A 54 -1.94 6.81 -8.10
N ALA A 55 -0.98 7.38 -8.83
CA ALA A 55 0.31 6.75 -9.09
C ALA A 55 1.05 6.42 -7.79
N PHE A 56 1.01 7.33 -6.82
CA PHE A 56 1.60 7.09 -5.50
C PHE A 56 0.92 5.94 -4.76
N ILE A 57 -0.42 5.91 -4.69
CA ILE A 57 -1.16 4.81 -4.05
C ILE A 57 -0.81 3.47 -4.71
N LEU A 58 -0.86 3.41 -6.05
CA LEU A 58 -0.51 2.19 -6.78
C LEU A 58 0.94 1.78 -6.52
N GLY A 59 1.87 2.74 -6.53
CA GLY A 59 3.28 2.50 -6.23
C GLY A 59 3.50 2.01 -4.79
N HIS A 60 2.74 2.52 -3.84
CA HIS A 60 2.76 2.10 -2.43
C HIS A 60 2.27 0.65 -2.28
N GLU A 61 1.12 0.29 -2.85
CA GLU A 61 0.62 -1.09 -2.85
C GLU A 61 1.58 -2.06 -3.56
N MET A 62 2.15 -1.64 -4.69
CA MET A 62 3.19 -2.40 -5.37
C MET A 62 4.43 -2.60 -4.48
N ALA A 63 4.79 -1.61 -3.66
CA ALA A 63 5.93 -1.72 -2.76
C ALA A 63 5.74 -2.82 -1.72
N HIS A 64 4.55 -2.96 -1.13
CA HIS A 64 4.24 -4.08 -0.22
C HIS A 64 4.49 -5.44 -0.89
N VAL A 65 4.10 -5.59 -2.16
CA VAL A 65 4.33 -6.82 -2.94
C VAL A 65 5.81 -7.01 -3.26
N ILE A 66 6.51 -5.96 -3.72
CA ILE A 66 7.92 -6.02 -4.11
C ILE A 66 8.79 -6.40 -2.91
N ARG A 67 8.47 -5.87 -1.73
CA ARG A 67 9.17 -6.16 -0.47
C ARG A 67 8.69 -7.43 0.22
N GLY A 68 7.59 -8.01 -0.24
CA GLY A 68 7.02 -9.22 0.34
C GLY A 68 6.51 -9.00 1.76
N HIS A 69 6.04 -7.80 2.11
CA HIS A 69 5.56 -7.50 3.47
C HIS A 69 4.48 -8.49 3.92
N ALA A 70 3.50 -8.78 3.05
CA ALA A 70 2.48 -9.78 3.31
C ALA A 70 3.08 -11.19 3.47
N MET A 71 3.95 -11.63 2.56
CA MET A 71 4.55 -12.97 2.60
C MET A 71 5.45 -13.18 3.83
N ASN A 72 6.27 -12.20 4.18
CA ASN A 72 7.15 -12.27 5.35
C ASN A 72 6.36 -12.38 6.65
N ARG A 73 5.20 -11.71 6.72
CA ARG A 73 4.27 -11.86 7.83
C ARG A 73 3.62 -13.24 7.86
N ILE A 74 3.14 -13.75 6.73
CA ILE A 74 2.59 -15.12 6.64
C ILE A 74 3.60 -16.14 7.17
N VAL A 75 4.85 -16.04 6.74
CA VAL A 75 5.93 -16.94 7.17
C VAL A 75 6.17 -16.80 8.67
N SER A 76 6.26 -15.57 9.19
CA SER A 76 6.45 -15.31 10.62
C SER A 76 5.30 -15.88 11.48
N ASP A 77 4.05 -15.61 11.11
CA ASP A 77 2.87 -16.08 11.83
C ASP A 77 2.77 -17.62 11.78
N SER A 78 3.11 -18.22 10.63
CA SER A 78 3.12 -19.67 10.45
C SER A 78 4.23 -20.35 11.23
N ALA A 79 5.42 -19.73 11.30
CA ALA A 79 6.53 -20.23 12.10
C ALA A 79 6.19 -20.22 13.60
N ILE A 80 5.55 -19.16 14.09
CA ILE A 80 5.03 -19.09 15.46
C ILE A 80 3.96 -20.17 15.71
N ALA A 81 3.04 -20.35 14.75
CA ALA A 81 1.98 -21.37 14.85
C ALA A 81 2.53 -22.82 14.81
N ALA A 82 3.59 -23.07 14.05
CA ALA A 82 4.26 -24.37 13.97
C ALA A 82 5.11 -24.65 15.21
N ALA A 83 5.83 -23.65 15.73
CA ALA A 83 6.56 -23.76 16.99
C ALA A 83 5.62 -24.03 18.19
N SER A 84 4.35 -23.64 18.08
CA SER A 84 3.34 -23.82 19.13
C SER A 84 2.51 -25.11 19.01
N ARG A 85 2.67 -25.95 17.97
CA ARG A 85 1.90 -27.21 17.83
C ARG A 85 2.68 -28.38 17.22
N VAL A 86 2.67 -29.50 17.95
CA VAL A 86 2.93 -30.88 17.45
C VAL A 86 1.57 -31.51 17.08
N ALA A 87 1.15 -31.48 15.80
CA ALA A 87 -0.01 -32.26 15.30
C ALA A 87 -0.14 -32.25 13.75
N PRO A 88 -0.72 -33.30 13.12
CA PRO A 88 -0.53 -33.63 11.71
C PRO A 88 -1.42 -32.83 10.74
N VAL A 89 -0.84 -32.49 9.58
CA VAL A 89 -1.44 -31.61 8.56
C VAL A 89 -2.05 -32.43 7.43
N ARG A 90 -3.36 -32.70 7.47
CA ARG A 90 -4.15 -32.98 6.25
C ARG A 90 -5.53 -32.36 6.36
N GLY A 91 -5.87 -31.46 5.43
CA GLY A 91 -7.16 -30.75 5.33
C GLY A 91 -7.12 -29.26 5.72
N ALA A 92 -6.07 -28.79 6.39
CA ALA A 92 -6.00 -27.43 6.94
C ALA A 92 -5.64 -26.33 5.90
N VAL A 93 -5.12 -26.69 4.73
CA VAL A 93 -4.55 -25.72 3.77
C VAL A 93 -5.61 -24.79 3.18
N SER A 94 -6.81 -25.27 2.84
CA SER A 94 -7.86 -24.44 2.24
C SER A 94 -8.50 -23.47 3.25
N GLY A 95 -8.78 -23.94 4.47
CA GLY A 95 -9.27 -23.11 5.56
C GLY A 95 -8.24 -22.08 6.03
N TRP A 96 -6.95 -22.47 6.03
CA TRP A 96 -5.83 -21.56 6.30
C TRP A 96 -5.72 -20.50 5.20
N LEU A 97 -5.78 -20.85 3.92
CA LEU A 97 -5.75 -19.88 2.80
C LEU A 97 -6.89 -18.86 2.90
N ARG A 98 -8.10 -19.29 3.26
CA ARG A 98 -9.25 -18.38 3.40
C ARG A 98 -9.10 -17.45 4.60
N LYS A 99 -8.61 -17.98 5.73
CA LYS A 99 -8.36 -17.20 6.94
C LYS A 99 -7.23 -16.19 6.73
N VAL A 100 -6.16 -16.59 6.04
CA VAL A 100 -5.08 -15.73 5.59
C VAL A 100 -5.60 -14.67 4.61
N GLY A 101 -6.45 -15.02 3.64
CA GLY A 101 -7.02 -14.03 2.73
C GLY A 101 -7.78 -12.91 3.45
N VAL A 102 -8.67 -13.25 4.39
CA VAL A 102 -9.50 -12.28 5.11
C VAL A 102 -8.69 -11.48 6.15
N GLN A 103 -7.83 -12.14 6.92
CA GLN A 103 -7.04 -11.47 7.98
C GLN A 103 -6.00 -10.47 7.42
N PHE A 104 -5.66 -10.57 6.13
CA PHE A 104 -4.70 -9.68 5.48
C PHE A 104 -5.35 -8.44 4.86
N LEU A 105 -6.64 -8.49 4.55
CA LEU A 105 -7.41 -7.31 4.14
C LEU A 105 -7.60 -6.31 5.29
N GLU A 106 -7.55 -6.80 6.53
CA GLU A 106 -7.83 -6.00 7.75
C GLU A 106 -6.58 -5.67 8.56
N SER A 107 -5.38 -6.07 8.11
CA SER A 107 -4.18 -5.95 8.94
C SER A 107 -3.33 -4.71 8.68
N THR A 108 -2.98 -4.04 9.77
CA THR A 108 -1.96 -2.98 9.84
C THR A 108 -0.55 -3.54 9.70
N TYR A 109 0.28 -2.92 8.85
CA TYR A 109 1.72 -3.15 8.82
C TYR A 109 2.46 -2.30 9.87
N SER A 110 3.68 -2.69 10.24
CA SER A 110 4.50 -1.88 11.13
C SER A 110 4.89 -0.56 10.48
N GLN A 111 5.19 0.46 11.29
CA GLN A 111 5.57 1.78 10.79
C GLN A 111 6.81 1.74 9.88
N GLU A 112 7.72 0.81 10.12
CA GLU A 112 8.92 0.61 9.30
C GLU A 112 8.56 0.11 7.90
N LEU A 113 7.66 -0.88 7.80
CA LEU A 113 7.20 -1.43 6.53
C LEU A 113 6.42 -0.38 5.72
N GLU A 114 5.63 0.42 6.40
CA GLU A 114 4.88 1.55 5.81
C GLU A 114 5.81 2.64 5.27
N SER A 115 6.84 3.00 6.04
CA SER A 115 7.87 3.94 5.59
C SER A 115 8.65 3.41 4.39
N GLU A 116 8.95 2.10 4.35
CA GLU A 116 9.58 1.48 3.19
C GLU A 116 8.66 1.51 1.97
N ALA A 117 7.36 1.23 2.15
CA ALA A 117 6.36 1.27 1.10
C ALA A 117 6.19 2.68 0.53
N ASP A 118 6.11 3.70 1.39
CA ASP A 118 6.08 5.12 1.00
C ASP A 118 7.30 5.51 0.19
N GLN A 119 8.50 5.18 0.69
CA GLN A 119 9.73 5.54 0.00
C GLN A 119 9.84 4.88 -1.37
N LEU A 120 9.45 3.61 -1.51
CA LEU A 120 9.45 2.94 -2.80
C LEU A 120 8.33 3.45 -3.70
N GLY A 121 7.13 3.70 -3.18
CA GLY A 121 6.00 4.27 -3.93
C GLY A 121 6.31 5.63 -4.53
N VAL A 122 6.94 6.53 -3.75
CA VAL A 122 7.44 7.83 -4.24
C VAL A 122 8.47 7.65 -5.36
N ARG A 123 9.38 6.69 -5.24
CA ARG A 123 10.39 6.42 -6.27
C ARG A 123 9.78 5.88 -7.55
N LEU A 124 8.85 4.94 -7.44
CA LEU A 124 8.17 4.34 -8.58
C LEU A 124 7.32 5.39 -9.31
N SER A 125 6.60 6.24 -8.57
CA SER A 125 5.80 7.33 -9.13
C SER A 125 6.69 8.32 -9.90
N ALA A 126 7.79 8.77 -9.28
CA ALA A 126 8.74 9.66 -9.92
C ALA A 126 9.40 9.03 -11.16
N ALA A 127 9.78 7.75 -11.10
CA ALA A 127 10.37 7.04 -12.22
C ALA A 127 9.39 6.89 -13.39
N ALA A 128 8.09 6.82 -13.10
CA ALA A 128 7.02 6.74 -14.09
C ALA A 128 6.62 8.11 -14.69
N GLY A 129 7.29 9.18 -14.27
CA GLY A 129 7.06 10.55 -14.77
C GLY A 129 6.01 11.35 -14.00
N TYR A 130 5.49 10.83 -12.89
CA TYR A 130 4.54 11.53 -12.03
C TYR A 130 5.24 12.43 -11.01
N ASP A 131 4.58 13.50 -10.57
CA ASP A 131 5.13 14.39 -9.54
C ASP A 131 5.15 13.66 -8.18
N PRO A 132 6.33 13.36 -7.60
CA PRO A 132 6.40 12.67 -6.32
C PRO A 132 5.73 13.44 -5.17
N ARG A 133 5.52 14.75 -5.32
CA ARG A 133 4.78 15.56 -4.33
C ARG A 133 3.28 15.26 -4.31
N GLY A 134 2.75 14.47 -5.25
CA GLY A 134 1.39 13.93 -5.18
C GLY A 134 1.10 13.23 -3.86
N SER A 135 2.05 12.42 -3.37
CA SER A 135 1.98 11.79 -2.05
C SER A 135 1.74 12.78 -0.90
N ILE A 136 2.48 13.89 -0.88
CA ILE A 136 2.35 14.95 0.13
C ILE A 136 0.98 15.61 0.02
N ARG A 137 0.53 15.96 -1.20
CA ARG A 137 -0.79 16.57 -1.42
C ARG A 137 -1.93 15.67 -0.93
N LEU A 138 -1.84 14.37 -1.21
CA LEU A 138 -2.79 13.38 -0.74
C LEU A 138 -2.82 13.32 0.79
N PHE A 139 -1.67 13.14 1.44
CA PHE A 139 -1.61 13.04 2.89
C PHE A 139 -2.03 14.33 3.61
N SER A 140 -1.69 15.50 3.08
CA SER A 140 -2.19 16.78 3.62
C SER A 140 -3.70 16.85 3.55
N ARG A 141 -4.30 16.49 2.40
CA ARG A 141 -5.76 16.46 2.24
C ARG A 141 -6.41 15.49 3.23
N LEU A 142 -5.84 14.31 3.40
CA LEU A 142 -6.35 13.31 4.34
C LEU A 142 -6.24 13.80 5.80
N ALA A 143 -5.16 14.50 6.15
CA ALA A 143 -5.01 15.12 7.47
C ALA A 143 -6.08 16.20 7.73
N ASP A 144 -6.37 17.02 6.72
CA ASP A 144 -7.42 18.04 6.79
C ASP A 144 -8.80 17.41 6.96
N LEU A 145 -9.13 16.39 6.15
CA LEU A 145 -10.40 15.65 6.23
C LEU A 145 -10.58 14.97 7.60
N LYS A 146 -9.51 14.39 8.17
CA LYS A 146 -9.54 13.78 9.50
C LYS A 146 -9.77 14.79 10.63
N SER A 147 -9.36 16.04 10.42
CA SER A 147 -9.42 17.11 11.42
C SER A 147 -10.65 18.01 11.28
N ALA A 148 -11.48 17.79 10.26
CA ALA A 148 -12.67 18.58 10.00
C ALA A 148 -13.73 18.39 11.11
N PRO A 149 -14.56 19.42 11.39
CA PRO A 149 -15.62 19.34 12.41
C PRO A 149 -16.62 18.22 12.14
N GLU A 150 -16.96 18.02 10.87
CA GLU A 150 -17.61 16.80 10.40
C GLU A 150 -16.53 15.74 10.21
N LYS A 151 -16.52 14.73 11.08
CA LYS A 151 -15.59 13.60 10.96
C LYS A 151 -15.88 12.88 9.65
N PHE A 152 -15.08 13.14 8.63
CA PHE A 152 -15.10 12.36 7.41
C PHE A 152 -14.54 10.97 7.74
N ASP A 153 -15.35 9.94 7.56
CA ASP A 153 -14.88 8.57 7.72
C ASP A 153 -13.92 8.25 6.57
N LEU A 154 -12.63 8.25 6.89
CA LEU A 154 -11.57 7.88 5.95
C LEU A 154 -11.50 6.36 5.72
N GLY A 155 -12.38 5.59 6.36
CA GLY A 155 -12.39 4.14 6.25
C GLY A 155 -11.20 3.49 6.94
N SER A 156 -11.18 2.16 6.87
CA SER A 156 -10.17 1.32 7.51
C SER A 156 -8.77 1.48 6.91
N TYR A 157 -8.65 1.77 5.61
CA TYR A 157 -7.38 1.90 4.90
C TYR A 157 -6.46 2.95 5.56
N PHE A 158 -6.95 4.18 5.73
CA PHE A 158 -6.10 5.25 6.27
C PHE A 158 -5.93 5.17 7.79
N SER A 159 -6.86 4.49 8.47
CA SER A 159 -6.80 4.30 9.92
C SER A 159 -5.79 3.24 10.33
N SER A 160 -5.47 2.30 9.44
CA SER A 160 -4.49 1.23 9.67
C SER A 160 -3.04 1.64 9.42
N HIS A 161 -2.78 2.87 8.96
CA HIS A 161 -1.45 3.37 8.60
C HIS A 161 -0.92 4.41 9.60
N PRO A 162 0.40 4.70 9.62
CA PRO A 162 1.00 5.71 10.49
C PRO A 162 0.40 7.10 10.28
N PRO A 163 0.48 7.99 11.29
CA PRO A 163 -0.02 9.35 11.18
C PRO A 163 0.54 10.10 9.95
N PHE A 164 -0.34 10.81 9.25
CA PHE A 164 0.01 11.49 7.99
C PHE A 164 1.19 12.47 8.11
N HIS A 165 1.31 13.19 9.23
CA HIS A 165 2.41 14.14 9.44
C HIS A 165 3.79 13.45 9.42
N VAL A 166 3.90 12.24 10.01
CA VAL A 166 5.14 11.45 10.02
C VAL A 166 5.49 10.99 8.61
N ARG A 167 4.49 10.52 7.85
CA ARG A 167 4.66 10.10 6.44
C ARG A 167 5.14 11.26 5.58
N ILE A 168 4.51 12.43 5.72
CA ILE A 168 4.88 13.66 5.01
C ILE A 168 6.32 14.09 5.33
N GLU A 169 6.73 14.04 6.60
CA GLU A 169 8.11 14.39 6.99
C GLU A 169 9.14 13.43 6.35
N SER A 170 8.89 12.13 6.44
CA SER A 170 9.73 11.09 5.82
C SER A 170 9.92 11.32 4.32
N ILE A 171 8.82 11.57 3.61
CA ILE A 171 8.84 11.83 2.16
C ILE A 171 9.59 13.13 1.85
N ASN A 172 9.37 14.20 2.62
CA ASN A 172 10.12 15.45 2.42
C ASN A 172 11.63 15.25 2.58
N LEU A 173 12.07 14.47 3.56
CA LEU A 173 13.48 14.12 3.74
C LEU A 173 14.01 13.33 2.54
N GLN A 174 13.25 12.36 2.04
CA GLN A 174 13.60 11.59 0.85
C GLN A 174 13.77 12.49 -0.39
N LEU A 175 12.84 13.40 -0.65
CA LEU A 175 12.89 14.30 -1.80
C LEU A 175 14.05 15.29 -1.71
N ARG A 176 14.36 15.81 -0.51
CA ARG A 176 15.53 16.66 -0.27
C ARG A 176 16.84 15.93 -0.57
N LYS A 177 16.97 14.67 -0.14
CA LYS A 177 18.16 13.85 -0.42
C LYS A 177 18.35 13.63 -1.93
N ARG A 178 17.27 13.31 -2.66
CA ARG A 178 17.31 13.13 -4.12
C ARG A 178 17.75 14.38 -4.87
N ARG A 179 17.23 15.55 -4.49
CA ARG A 179 17.62 16.83 -5.12
C ARG A 179 19.10 17.16 -4.95
N ARG A 180 19.76 16.66 -3.89
CA ARG A 180 21.20 16.86 -3.67
C ARG A 180 22.07 15.89 -4.49
N GLN A 181 21.48 14.83 -5.05
CA GLN A 181 22.17 13.77 -5.78
C GLN A 181 22.00 13.87 -7.30
N ALA A 182 21.14 14.79 -7.76
CA ALA A 182 20.90 15.12 -9.17
C ALA A 182 21.56 16.45 -9.51
#